data_AF-A0A528TMG8-F1
#
_entry.id   AF-A0A528TMG8-F1
#
_cell.length_a   1.000
_cell.length_b   1.000
_cell.length_c   1.000
_cell.angle_alpha   90.00
_cell.angle_beta   90.00
_cell.angle_gamma   90.00
#
_symmetry.space_group_name_H-M   'P 1'
#
loop_
_entity.id
_entity.type
_entity.pdbx_description
1 polymer ?
#
loop_
_entity_poly.entity_id
_entity_poly.type
_entity_poly.pdbx_seq_one_letter_code
_entity_poly.pdbx_strand_id
1 'polypeptide(L)'
;YHPCNDAVLSLHEMFGAAGKAQPVHHVLDENELVDGVDELGVLLYGHAKNAYWYGSQLSLAEARKLAPYQNATGLQVTSAVLAGMVWALENPMAGIVEADEMDYRRCLEVQLPYLGPVRGYYTDWTPLDNRPGLFPEDLDKDDPWQFRNILVR
;
A
#
# COMPACT_ATOMS: atom_id res chain seq x y z
N TYR A 1 6.67 -2.94 2.31
CA TYR A 1 5.86 -1.80 2.79
C TYR A 1 6.82 -0.71 3.25
N HIS A 2 6.72 0.49 2.71
CA HIS A 2 7.48 1.66 3.16
C HIS A 2 6.50 2.62 3.84
N PRO A 3 6.48 2.71 5.18
CA PRO A 3 5.55 3.60 5.89
C PRO A 3 6.03 5.06 5.81
N CYS A 4 5.34 5.99 6.48
CA CYS A 4 5.81 7.36 6.62
C CYS A 4 7.19 7.42 7.34
N ASN A 5 7.94 8.51 7.13
CA ASN A 5 9.29 8.66 7.68
C ASN A 5 9.34 8.49 9.20
N ASP A 6 8.36 9.02 9.92
CA ASP A 6 8.30 8.89 11.38
C ASP A 6 8.13 7.43 11.82
N ALA A 7 7.32 6.65 11.10
CA ALA A 7 7.16 5.22 11.36
C ALA A 7 8.41 4.41 10.99
N VAL A 8 9.16 4.80 9.94
CA VAL A 8 10.50 4.22 9.65
C VAL A 8 11.44 4.45 10.84
N LEU A 9 11.46 5.66 11.40
CA LEU A 9 12.26 5.97 12.59
C LEU A 9 11.78 5.21 13.82
N SER A 10 10.47 5.07 14.02
CA SER A 10 9.91 4.29 15.13
C SER A 10 10.34 2.83 15.07
N LEU A 11 10.35 2.21 13.88
CA LEU A 11 10.85 0.84 13.72
C LEU A 11 12.35 0.74 14.00
N HIS A 12 13.14 1.70 13.50
CA HIS A 12 14.57 1.75 13.77
C HIS A 12 14.87 1.88 15.27
N GLU A 13 14.16 2.75 15.98
CA GLU A 13 14.27 2.91 17.44
C GLU A 13 13.90 1.61 18.17
N MET A 14 12.76 0.99 17.83
CA MET A 14 12.30 -0.25 18.47
C MET A 14 13.29 -1.40 18.29
N PHE A 15 13.76 -1.64 17.06
CA PHE A 15 14.72 -2.72 16.80
C PHE A 15 16.11 -2.41 17.35
N GLY A 16 16.53 -1.13 17.32
CA GLY A 16 17.74 -0.67 17.99
C GLY A 16 17.70 -0.85 19.51
N ALA A 17 16.50 -0.78 20.11
CA ALA A 17 16.24 -1.09 21.52
C ALA A 17 16.03 -2.59 21.80
N ALA A 18 16.60 -3.48 20.98
CA ALA A 18 16.49 -4.93 21.09
C ALA A 18 15.04 -5.45 21.07
N GLY A 19 14.17 -4.80 20.28
CA GLY A 19 12.77 -5.18 20.12
C GLY A 19 11.87 -4.71 21.26
N LYS A 20 12.35 -3.81 22.12
CA LYS A 20 11.52 -3.18 23.15
C LYS A 20 10.69 -2.06 22.52
N ALA A 21 9.37 -2.21 22.56
CA ALA A 21 8.45 -1.18 22.11
C ALA A 21 8.55 0.11 22.94
N GLN A 22 8.27 1.24 22.29
CA GLN A 22 8.21 2.56 22.90
C GLN A 22 7.09 2.60 23.95
N PRO A 23 7.27 3.36 25.05
CA PRO A 23 6.25 3.48 26.09
C PRO A 23 5.01 4.28 25.64
N VAL A 24 5.13 5.06 24.57
CA VAL A 24 4.05 5.89 24.01
C VAL A 24 3.99 5.66 22.51
N HIS A 25 2.77 5.49 21.99
CA HIS A 25 2.49 5.45 20.57
C HIS A 25 1.49 6.56 20.25
N HIS A 26 1.68 7.24 19.13
CA HIS A 26 0.82 8.32 18.66
C HIS A 26 0.48 8.09 17.19
N VAL A 27 -0.80 8.17 16.85
CA VAL A 27 -1.27 8.10 15.47
C VAL A 27 -1.49 9.52 14.99
N LEU A 28 -0.82 9.89 13.91
CA LEU A 28 -0.88 11.25 13.37
C LEU A 28 -2.29 11.58 12.85
N ASP A 29 -2.89 12.59 13.47
CA ASP A 29 -4.15 13.19 13.07
C ASP A 29 -3.98 13.92 11.72
N GLU A 30 -5.07 14.06 10.98
CA GLU A 30 -5.06 14.80 9.71
C GLU A 30 -4.62 16.26 9.88
N ASN A 31 -4.78 16.89 11.05
CA ASN A 31 -4.37 18.27 11.34
C ASN A 31 -2.89 18.40 11.70
N GLU A 32 -2.25 17.31 12.12
CA GLU A 32 -0.82 17.28 12.45
C GLU A 32 0.04 17.12 11.19
N LEU A 33 -0.50 16.47 10.16
CA LEU A 33 0.19 16.24 8.90
C LEU A 33 0.23 17.53 8.06
N VAL A 34 1.40 17.93 7.59
CA VAL A 34 1.55 19.14 6.75
C VAL A 34 1.12 18.86 5.31
N ASP A 35 1.60 17.75 4.74
CA ASP A 35 1.36 17.30 3.38
C ASP A 35 1.48 15.76 3.29
N GLY A 36 1.55 15.23 2.07
CA GLY A 36 1.79 13.81 1.82
C GLY A 36 0.69 13.11 1.03
N VAL A 37 1.02 11.89 0.62
CA VAL A 37 0.18 10.97 -0.16
C VAL A 37 0.35 9.59 0.44
N ASP A 38 -0.74 8.82 0.48
CA ASP A 38 -0.65 7.37 0.68
C ASP A 38 -0.80 6.68 -0.69
N GLU A 39 0.33 6.23 -1.24
CA GLU A 39 0.38 5.53 -2.51
C GLU A 39 0.31 4.02 -2.27
N LEU A 40 -0.90 3.48 -2.41
CA LEU A 40 -1.21 2.08 -2.13
C LEU A 40 -1.72 1.39 -3.38
N GLY A 41 -1.05 0.32 -3.77
CA GLY A 41 -1.39 -0.45 -4.95
C GLY A 41 -0.76 -1.83 -4.97
N VAL A 42 -1.02 -2.54 -6.06
CA VAL A 42 -0.46 -3.86 -6.36
C VAL A 42 0.55 -3.76 -7.48
N LEU A 43 1.73 -4.38 -7.31
CA LEU A 43 2.73 -4.52 -8.35
C LEU A 43 2.69 -5.95 -8.88
N LEU A 44 2.13 -6.14 -10.08
CA LEU A 44 2.20 -7.41 -10.80
C LEU A 44 3.48 -7.44 -11.63
N TYR A 45 4.22 -8.53 -11.59
CA TYR A 45 5.52 -8.64 -12.24
C TYR A 45 5.76 -10.02 -12.86
N GLY A 46 6.75 -10.12 -13.75
CA GLY A 46 7.14 -11.35 -14.45
C GLY A 46 6.38 -11.63 -15.75
N HIS A 47 5.43 -10.78 -16.13
CA HIS A 47 4.75 -10.86 -17.42
C HIS A 47 5.58 -10.22 -18.55
N ALA A 48 5.20 -10.42 -19.82
CA ALA A 48 5.94 -9.91 -20.99
C ALA A 48 6.14 -8.38 -21.04
N LYS A 49 5.33 -7.60 -20.30
CA LYS A 49 5.49 -6.14 -20.13
C LYS A 49 6.25 -5.76 -18.85
N ASN A 50 7.09 -6.68 -18.36
CA ASN A 50 7.85 -6.60 -17.11
C ASN A 50 7.00 -6.45 -15.83
N ALA A 51 6.74 -5.23 -15.39
CA ALA A 51 5.98 -4.93 -14.17
C ALA A 51 4.89 -3.89 -14.42
N TYR A 52 3.76 -4.04 -13.74
CA TYR A 52 2.61 -3.14 -13.78
C TYR A 52 2.12 -2.84 -12.37
N TRP A 53 2.21 -1.57 -11.97
CA TRP A 53 1.62 -1.08 -10.73
C TRP A 53 0.22 -0.56 -11.00
N TYR A 54 -0.74 -0.90 -10.15
CA TYR A 54 -2.09 -0.34 -10.17
C TYR A 54 -2.56 -0.02 -8.76
N GLY A 55 -2.99 1.22 -8.52
CA GLY A 55 -3.36 1.66 -7.19
C GLY A 55 -3.79 3.11 -7.07
N SER A 56 -4.06 3.49 -5.84
CA SER A 56 -4.49 4.80 -5.37
C SER A 56 -3.28 5.68 -5.05
N GLN A 57 -3.37 6.97 -5.38
CA GLN A 57 -2.40 8.02 -5.03
C GLN A 57 -3.08 9.13 -4.20
N LEU A 58 -3.91 8.73 -3.23
CA LEU A 58 -4.72 9.66 -2.44
C LEU A 58 -3.86 10.61 -1.61
N SER A 59 -4.00 11.91 -1.86
CA SER A 59 -3.31 12.94 -1.08
C SER A 59 -4.04 13.30 0.21
N LEU A 60 -3.31 13.76 1.23
CA LEU A 60 -3.88 14.32 2.46
C LEU A 60 -4.82 15.49 2.16
N ALA A 61 -4.44 16.37 1.23
CA ALA A 61 -5.22 17.54 0.86
C ALA A 61 -6.57 17.17 0.22
N GLU A 62 -6.61 16.08 -0.53
CA GLU A 62 -7.84 15.53 -1.10
C GLU A 62 -8.66 14.80 -0.04
N ALA A 63 -8.03 13.96 0.80
CA ALA A 63 -8.71 13.26 1.89
C ALA A 63 -9.47 14.24 2.81
N ARG A 64 -8.83 15.34 3.22
CA ARG A 64 -9.45 16.41 4.03
C ARG A 64 -10.68 17.05 3.39
N LYS A 65 -10.77 17.09 2.06
CA LYS A 65 -11.94 17.62 1.34
C LYS A 65 -13.07 16.61 1.24
N LEU A 66 -12.73 15.32 1.20
CA LEU A 66 -13.68 14.24 0.95
C LEU A 66 -14.34 13.74 2.24
N ALA A 67 -13.59 13.60 3.32
CA ALA A 67 -14.10 13.09 4.59
C ALA A 67 -13.34 13.67 5.80
N PRO A 68 -14.05 14.04 6.88
CA PRO A 68 -13.42 14.56 8.10
C PRO A 68 -12.77 13.45 8.95
N TYR A 69 -11.96 13.87 9.92
CA TYR A 69 -11.41 13.05 11.03
C TYR A 69 -10.50 11.90 10.62
N GLN A 70 -9.87 12.00 9.45
CA GLN A 70 -8.97 10.97 8.95
C GLN A 70 -7.95 11.53 7.97
N ASN A 71 -6.76 10.95 8.01
CA ASN A 71 -5.71 11.17 7.02
C ASN A 71 -5.95 10.29 5.76
N ALA A 72 -5.05 10.38 4.77
CA ALA A 72 -5.17 9.61 3.53
C ALA A 72 -5.20 8.08 3.76
N THR A 73 -4.34 7.56 4.65
CA THR A 73 -4.31 6.14 5.03
C THR A 73 -5.66 5.71 5.60
N GLY A 74 -6.22 6.51 6.52
CA GLY A 74 -7.53 6.25 7.12
C GLY A 74 -8.65 6.21 6.09
N LEU A 75 -8.69 7.17 5.16
CA LEU A 75 -9.75 7.23 4.14
C LEU A 75 -9.72 6.05 3.16
N GLN A 76 -8.55 5.53 2.81
CA GLN A 76 -8.46 4.33 1.99
C GLN A 76 -9.08 3.12 2.71
N VAL A 77 -8.87 2.99 4.03
CA VAL A 77 -9.44 1.89 4.83
C VAL A 77 -10.95 2.07 5.06
N THR A 78 -11.40 3.24 5.50
CA THR A 78 -12.82 3.47 5.81
C THR A 78 -13.70 3.38 4.57
N SER A 79 -13.21 3.83 3.42
CA SER A 79 -13.92 3.67 2.14
C SER A 79 -14.00 2.21 1.68
N ALA A 80 -12.97 1.39 1.96
CA ALA A 80 -13.02 -0.06 1.70
C ALA A 80 -14.08 -0.73 2.59
N VAL A 81 -14.13 -0.36 3.88
CA VAL A 81 -15.16 -0.85 4.80
C VAL A 81 -16.56 -0.44 4.32
N LEU A 82 -16.75 0.81 3.88
CA LEU A 82 -18.01 1.27 3.29
C LEU A 82 -18.42 0.42 2.08
N ALA A 83 -17.50 0.18 1.15
CA ALA A 83 -17.75 -0.67 -0.01
C ALA A 83 -18.13 -2.10 0.40
N GLY A 84 -17.44 -2.67 1.38
CA GLY A 84 -17.77 -3.98 1.95
C GLY A 84 -19.15 -4.04 2.59
N MET A 85 -19.53 -2.99 3.33
CA MET A 85 -20.87 -2.90 3.92
C MET A 85 -21.96 -2.81 2.85
N VAL A 86 -21.76 -2.01 1.80
CA VAL A 86 -22.71 -1.94 0.66
C VAL A 86 -22.85 -3.31 0.00
N TRP A 87 -21.72 -3.96 -0.31
CA TRP A 87 -21.74 -5.29 -0.93
C TRP A 87 -22.44 -6.33 -0.04
N ALA A 88 -22.21 -6.31 1.28
CA ALA A 88 -22.84 -7.23 2.22
C ALA A 88 -24.37 -7.02 2.31
N LEU A 89 -24.84 -5.77 2.23
CA LEU A 89 -26.27 -5.46 2.17
C LEU A 89 -26.91 -5.92 0.85
N GLU A 90 -26.17 -5.86 -0.26
CA GLU A 90 -26.61 -6.35 -1.57
C GLU A 90 -26.54 -7.89 -1.68
N ASN A 91 -25.68 -8.54 -0.90
CA ASN A 91 -25.42 -9.98 -0.92
C ASN A 91 -25.55 -10.62 0.48
N PRO A 92 -26.70 -10.48 1.17
CA PRO A 92 -26.81 -10.78 2.61
C PRO A 92 -26.73 -12.28 2.96
N MET A 93 -26.81 -13.16 1.96
CA MET A 93 -26.82 -14.62 2.12
C MET A 93 -25.51 -15.28 1.65
N ALA A 94 -24.45 -14.50 1.38
CA ALA A 94 -23.19 -15.01 0.85
C ALA A 94 -22.35 -15.83 1.85
N GLY A 95 -22.72 -15.83 3.14
CA GLY A 95 -21.96 -16.51 4.19
C GLY A 95 -20.74 -15.71 4.64
N ILE A 96 -19.72 -16.40 5.16
CA ILE A 96 -18.42 -15.80 5.48
C ILE A 96 -17.62 -15.74 4.18
N VAL A 97 -17.16 -14.55 3.82
CA VAL A 97 -16.39 -14.31 2.59
C VAL A 97 -15.18 -13.43 2.86
N GLU A 98 -14.18 -13.53 2.00
CA GLU A 98 -13.03 -12.63 1.91
C GLU A 98 -13.21 -11.60 0.78
N ALA A 99 -12.35 -10.57 0.74
CA ALA A 99 -12.42 -9.52 -0.29
C ALA A 99 -12.26 -10.08 -1.72
N ASP A 100 -11.50 -11.16 -1.88
CA ASP A 100 -11.28 -11.85 -3.15
C ASP A 100 -12.54 -12.54 -3.71
N GLU A 101 -13.53 -12.81 -2.85
CA GLU A 101 -14.80 -13.45 -3.23
C GLU A 101 -15.91 -12.43 -3.51
N MET A 102 -15.66 -11.15 -3.25
CA MET A 102 -16.60 -10.06 -3.49
C MET A 102 -16.55 -9.58 -4.94
N ASP A 103 -17.64 -8.96 -5.43
CA ASP A 103 -17.63 -8.31 -6.75
C ASP A 103 -16.76 -7.05 -6.70
N TYR A 104 -15.51 -7.20 -7.13
CA TYR A 104 -14.52 -6.12 -7.10
C TYR A 104 -14.98 -4.88 -7.88
N ARG A 105 -15.79 -5.03 -8.95
CA ARG A 105 -16.28 -3.88 -9.72
C ARG A 105 -17.28 -3.09 -8.90
N ARG A 106 -18.20 -3.78 -8.22
CA ARG A 106 -19.18 -3.13 -7.34
C ARG A 106 -18.52 -2.47 -6.15
N CYS A 107 -17.56 -3.15 -5.52
CA CYS A 107 -16.80 -2.58 -4.41
C CYS A 107 -16.02 -1.33 -4.85
N LEU A 108 -15.31 -1.39 -6.00
CA LEU A 108 -14.59 -0.23 -6.53
C LEU A 108 -15.55 0.89 -6.97
N GLU A 109 -16.71 0.60 -7.53
CA GLU A 109 -17.71 1.63 -7.86
C GLU A 109 -18.07 2.48 -6.63
N VAL A 110 -18.24 1.85 -5.47
CA VAL A 110 -18.51 2.54 -4.20
C VAL A 110 -17.27 3.25 -3.66
N GLN A 111 -16.08 2.64 -3.78
CA GLN A 111 -14.87 3.13 -3.14
C GLN A 111 -14.14 4.22 -3.93
N LEU A 112 -14.17 4.16 -5.27
CA LEU A 112 -13.42 5.05 -6.18
C LEU A 112 -13.55 6.55 -5.89
N PRO A 113 -14.72 7.09 -5.49
CA PRO A 113 -14.85 8.50 -5.10
C PRO A 113 -13.94 8.94 -3.94
N TYR A 114 -13.40 8.00 -3.16
CA TYR A 114 -12.59 8.25 -1.98
C TYR A 114 -11.09 7.95 -2.16
N LEU A 115 -10.66 7.50 -3.34
CA LEU A 115 -9.29 7.02 -3.58
C LEU A 115 -8.40 8.04 -4.31
N GLY A 116 -8.90 9.23 -4.61
CA GLY A 116 -8.17 10.18 -5.45
C GLY A 116 -7.79 9.56 -6.79
N PRO A 117 -6.59 9.86 -7.34
CA PRO A 117 -6.15 9.24 -8.59
C PRO A 117 -5.91 7.73 -8.43
N VAL A 118 -6.68 6.92 -9.16
CA VAL A 118 -6.41 5.48 -9.32
C VAL A 118 -5.87 5.22 -10.71
N ARG A 119 -4.60 4.80 -10.81
CA ARG A 119 -3.86 4.75 -12.07
C ARG A 119 -3.02 3.49 -12.21
N GLY A 120 -2.70 3.19 -13.47
CA GLY A 120 -1.85 2.08 -13.87
C GLY A 120 -0.56 2.56 -14.51
N TYR A 121 0.57 2.02 -14.10
CA TYR A 121 1.90 2.38 -14.59
C TYR A 121 2.71 1.13 -14.93
N TYR A 122 3.21 1.06 -16.16
CA TYR A 122 4.25 0.09 -16.51
C TYR A 122 5.63 0.63 -16.14
N THR A 123 6.55 -0.27 -15.83
CA THR A 123 7.95 0.06 -15.61
C THR A 123 8.86 -1.06 -16.13
N ASP A 124 10.04 -0.67 -16.60
CA ASP A 124 11.12 -1.59 -16.95
C ASP A 124 11.99 -1.96 -15.73
N TRP A 125 11.70 -1.38 -14.56
CA TRP A 125 12.44 -1.66 -13.33
C TRP A 125 12.39 -3.14 -12.95
N THR A 126 13.53 -3.68 -12.53
CA THR A 126 13.64 -5.00 -11.91
C THR A 126 14.43 -4.94 -10.60
N PRO A 127 14.32 -5.96 -9.73
CA PRO A 127 15.18 -6.08 -8.55
C PRO A 127 16.68 -6.16 -8.88
N LEU A 128 17.08 -6.39 -10.14
CA LEU A 128 18.48 -6.43 -10.58
C LEU A 128 19.00 -5.09 -11.08
N ASP A 129 18.17 -4.06 -11.18
CA ASP A 129 18.59 -2.75 -11.65
C ASP A 129 19.72 -2.19 -10.77
N ASN A 130 20.81 -1.75 -11.40
CA ASN A 130 22.04 -1.28 -10.74
C ASN A 130 22.74 -2.33 -9.85
N ARG A 131 22.56 -3.63 -10.13
CA ARG A 131 23.22 -4.74 -9.42
C ARG A 131 23.98 -5.69 -10.35
N PRO A 132 25.08 -6.32 -9.88
CA PRO A 132 25.69 -6.15 -8.56
C PRO A 132 26.42 -4.81 -8.43
N GLY A 133 26.58 -4.36 -7.19
CA GLY A 133 27.35 -3.15 -6.85
C GLY A 133 28.84 -3.41 -6.60
N LEU A 134 29.36 -2.76 -5.56
CA LEU A 134 30.77 -2.86 -5.15
C LEU A 134 31.12 -4.17 -4.42
N PHE A 135 30.12 -4.84 -3.85
CA PHE A 135 30.29 -6.08 -3.12
C PHE A 135 29.64 -7.24 -3.88
N PRO A 136 30.19 -8.46 -3.77
CA PRO A 136 29.54 -9.64 -4.34
C PRO A 136 28.14 -9.85 -3.76
N GLU A 137 27.18 -10.17 -4.63
CA GLU A 137 25.80 -10.46 -4.26
C GLU A 137 25.38 -11.80 -4.84
N ASP A 138 24.60 -12.56 -4.07
CA ASP A 138 24.10 -13.87 -4.47
C ASP A 138 22.82 -13.75 -5.31
N LEU A 139 22.97 -13.42 -6.61
CA LEU A 139 21.88 -13.08 -7.52
C LEU A 139 21.52 -14.20 -8.50
N ASP A 140 20.25 -14.29 -8.85
CA ASP A 140 19.78 -15.02 -10.02
C ASP A 140 19.66 -14.06 -11.20
N LYS A 141 20.51 -14.22 -12.23
CA LYS A 141 20.53 -13.33 -13.41
C LYS A 141 19.63 -13.81 -14.55
N ASP A 142 19.15 -15.06 -14.47
CA ASP A 142 18.32 -15.65 -15.51
C ASP A 142 16.84 -15.29 -15.31
N ASP A 143 16.45 -15.04 -14.05
CA ASP A 143 15.12 -14.54 -13.69
C ASP A 143 15.21 -13.38 -12.67
N PRO A 144 15.07 -12.12 -13.13
CA PRO A 144 15.16 -10.94 -12.26
C PRO A 144 14.16 -10.92 -11.10
N TRP A 145 13.00 -11.56 -11.24
CA TRP A 145 11.90 -11.50 -10.28
C TRP A 145 11.95 -12.58 -9.20
N GLN A 146 13.00 -13.42 -9.19
CA GLN A 146 13.22 -14.38 -8.13
C GLN A 146 13.28 -13.69 -6.77
N PHE A 147 12.65 -14.30 -5.76
CA PHE A 147 12.68 -13.77 -4.38
C PHE A 147 14.10 -13.61 -3.85
N ARG A 148 15.04 -14.42 -4.34
CA ARG A 148 16.48 -14.31 -4.10
C ARG A 148 17.04 -12.91 -4.41
N ASN A 149 16.52 -12.26 -5.44
CA ASN A 149 16.91 -10.91 -5.84
C ASN A 149 16.12 -9.84 -5.07
N ILE A 150 14.87 -10.10 -4.69
CA ILE A 150 14.02 -9.12 -3.98
C ILE A 150 14.46 -8.95 -2.52
N LEU A 151 14.82 -10.04 -1.83
CA LEU A 151 15.20 -10.01 -0.43
C LEU A 151 16.55 -9.31 -0.23
N VAL A 152 16.57 -8.24 0.57
CA VAL A 152 17.81 -7.61 1.05
C VAL A 152 18.45 -8.55 2.08
N ARG A 153 19.71 -8.94 1.86
CA ARG A 153 20.47 -9.90 2.69
C ARG A 153 21.85 -9.37 3.01
#